data_AF-A0AAX6FTD1-F1
#
_entry.id   AF-A0AAX6FTD1-F1
#
_cell.length_a   1.000
_cell.length_b   1.000
_cell.length_c   1.000
_cell.angle_alpha   90.00
_cell.angle_beta   90.00
_cell.angle_gamma   90.00
#
_symmetry.space_group_name_H-M   'P 1'
#
loop_
_entity.id
_entity.type
_entity.pdbx_description
1 polymer ?
#
loop_
_entity_poly.entity_id
_entity_poly.type
_entity_poly.pdbx_seq_one_letter_code
_entity_poly.pdbx_strand_id
1 'polypeptide(L)'
;MYCSIIKKNDIYPYQAAELEIEAYPLLDELTSKISTLNLERVRRSKSKLVALTRRVQKVRDEIEQLMDGDGDMAEMYLTEKKRRMM
;
A
#
# COMPACT_ATOMS: atom_id res chain seq x y z
N MET A 1 3.38 16.60 -4.94
CA MET A 1 2.72 15.30 -5.18
C MET A 1 3.73 14.16 -5.21
N TYR A 2 4.73 14.18 -6.11
CA TYR A 2 5.79 13.15 -6.18
C TYR A 2 6.53 12.85 -4.87
N CYS A 3 6.95 13.87 -4.11
CA CYS A 3 7.65 13.68 -2.84
C CYS A 3 6.79 12.99 -1.76
N SER A 4 5.47 13.17 -1.78
CA SER A 4 4.53 12.51 -0.85
C SER A 4 4.30 11.04 -1.19
N ILE A 5 4.38 10.68 -2.48
CA ILE A 5 4.27 9.29 -2.94
C ILE A 5 5.52 8.51 -2.55
N ILE A 6 6.72 9.08 -2.75
CA ILE A 6 7.99 8.45 -2.35
C ILE A 6 8.03 8.22 -0.83
N LYS A 7 7.69 9.23 -0.03
CA LYS A 7 7.62 9.07 1.44
C LYS A 7 6.63 7.99 1.89
N LYS A 8 5.48 7.84 1.22
CA LYS A 8 4.54 6.76 1.52
C LYS A 8 5.12 5.39 1.13
N ASN A 9 5.80 5.28 -0.01
CA ASN A 9 6.46 4.06 -0.46
C ASN A 9 7.58 3.59 0.48
N ASP A 10 8.31 4.49 1.13
CA ASP A 10 9.38 4.11 2.07
C ASP A 10 8.84 3.59 3.42
N ILE A 11 7.61 3.98 3.80
CA ILE A 11 7.02 3.63 5.12
C ILE A 11 6.36 2.24 5.12
N TYR A 12 5.73 1.85 4.01
CA TYR A 12 5.01 0.56 3.95
C TYR A 12 5.90 -0.69 4.15
N PRO A 13 7.13 -0.75 3.58
CA PRO A 13 8.05 -1.87 3.79
C PRO A 13 8.44 -2.04 5.26
N TYR A 14 8.67 -0.93 5.97
CA TYR A 14 9.02 -0.95 7.39
C TYR A 14 7.86 -1.45 8.25
N GLN A 15 6.64 -0.93 8.01
CA GLN A 15 5.44 -1.35 8.75
C GLN A 15 5.10 -2.83 8.51
N ALA A 16 5.36 -3.36 7.31
CA ALA A 16 5.19 -4.77 7.00
C ALA A 16 6.21 -5.63 7.75
N ALA A 17 7.49 -5.24 7.75
CA ALA A 17 8.56 -5.96 8.44
C ALA A 17 8.34 -6.03 9.96
N GLU A 18 7.88 -4.95 10.60
CA GLU A 18 7.54 -4.96 12.02
C GLU A 18 6.41 -5.94 12.34
N LEU A 19 5.38 -6.00 11.49
CA LEU A 19 4.28 -6.93 11.66
C LEU A 19 4.72 -8.38 11.48
N GLU A 20 5.64 -8.66 10.57
CA GLU A 20 6.21 -10.00 10.38
C GLU A 20 6.98 -10.46 11.62
N ILE A 21 7.84 -9.59 12.17
CA ILE A 21 8.60 -9.87 13.40
C ILE A 21 7.67 -10.15 14.58
N GLU A 22 6.54 -9.44 14.69
CA GLU A 22 5.51 -9.69 15.71
C GLU A 22 4.71 -10.98 15.44
N ALA A 23 4.37 -11.25 14.19
CA ALA A 23 3.43 -12.31 13.81
C ALA A 23 4.03 -13.72 13.95
N TYR A 24 5.28 -13.93 13.54
CA TYR A 24 5.89 -15.27 13.57
C TYR A 24 5.91 -15.89 14.98
N PRO A 25 6.40 -15.19 16.04
CA PRO A 25 6.35 -15.72 17.40
C PRO A 25 4.93 -15.98 17.91
N LEU A 26 3.95 -15.16 17.53
CA LEU A 26 2.55 -15.36 17.93
C LEU A 26 1.93 -16.61 17.29
N LEU A 27 2.29 -16.91 16.04
CA LEU A 27 1.87 -18.11 15.33
C LEU A 27 2.54 -19.36 15.91
N ASP A 28 3.82 -19.28 16.24
CA ASP A 28 4.54 -20.35 16.92
C ASP A 28 3.93 -20.64 18.30
N GLU A 29 3.62 -19.59 19.08
CA GLU A 29 2.98 -19.72 20.38
C GLU A 29 1.58 -20.32 20.27
N LEU A 30 0.78 -19.93 19.26
CA LEU A 30 -0.52 -20.52 19.00
C LEU A 30 -0.42 -22.00 18.59
N THR A 31 0.58 -22.34 17.77
CA THR A 31 0.81 -23.72 17.29
C THR A 31 1.29 -24.62 18.42
N SER A 32 2.11 -24.09 19.33
CA SER A 32 2.56 -24.77 20.55
C SER A 32 1.42 -24.96 21.55
N LYS A 33 0.53 -23.96 21.68
CA LYS A 33 -0.64 -24.03 22.57
C LYS A 33 -1.83 -23.26 22.03
N ILE A 34 -2.83 -24.02 21.59
CA ILE A 34 -4.13 -23.46 21.21
C ILE A 34 -4.84 -22.98 22.49
N SER A 35 -5.05 -21.67 22.59
CA SER A 35 -5.80 -21.04 23.67
C SER A 35 -6.57 -19.83 23.15
N THR A 36 -7.65 -19.45 23.83
CA THR A 36 -8.44 -18.26 23.48
C THR A 36 -7.59 -16.98 23.52
N LEU A 37 -6.64 -16.90 24.45
CA LEU A 37 -5.67 -15.80 24.54
C LEU A 37 -4.78 -15.73 23.29
N ASN A 38 -4.20 -16.85 22.87
CA ASN A 38 -3.30 -16.88 21.71
C ASN A 38 -4.05 -16.62 20.40
N LEU A 39 -5.27 -17.15 20.28
CA LEU A 39 -6.16 -16.87 19.15
C LEU A 39 -6.49 -15.37 19.07
N GLU A 40 -6.78 -14.72 20.19
CA GLU A 40 -7.08 -13.29 20.21
C GLU A 40 -5.85 -12.44 19.85
N ARG A 41 -4.66 -12.80 20.32
CA ARG A 41 -3.40 -12.12 19.95
C ARG A 41 -3.13 -12.22 18.45
N VAL A 42 -3.25 -13.42 17.87
CA VAL A 42 -3.11 -13.64 16.42
C VAL A 42 -4.20 -12.89 15.64
N ARG A 43 -5.45 -12.87 16.12
CA ARG A 43 -6.55 -12.11 15.47
C ARG A 43 -6.27 -10.61 15.43
N ARG A 44 -5.72 -10.04 16.50
CA ARG A 44 -5.31 -8.63 16.55
C ARG A 44 -4.19 -8.33 15.58
N SER A 45 -3.15 -9.17 15.55
CA SER A 45 -2.05 -9.04 14.58
C SER A 45 -2.58 -9.12 13.13
N LYS A 46 -3.43 -10.10 12.82
CA LYS A 46 -4.12 -10.22 11.52
C LYS A 46 -4.93 -8.96 11.17
N SER A 47 -5.60 -8.34 12.14
CA SER A 47 -6.36 -7.11 11.92
C SER A 47 -5.47 -5.93 11.52
N LYS A 48 -4.29 -5.79 12.15
CA LYS A 48 -3.28 -4.80 11.76
C LYS A 48 -2.80 -5.04 10.33
N LEU A 49 -2.49 -6.29 9.98
CA LEU A 49 -2.07 -6.67 8.62
C LEU A 49 -3.14 -6.29 7.59
N VAL A 50 -4.41 -6.65 7.81
CA VAL A 50 -5.51 -6.30 6.90
C VAL A 50 -5.63 -4.78 6.71
N ALA A 51 -5.47 -4.00 7.77
CA ALA A 51 -5.50 -2.54 7.68
C ALA A 51 -4.34 -1.98 6.84
N LEU A 52 -3.14 -2.54 7.01
CA LEU A 52 -1.96 -2.19 6.20
C LEU A 52 -2.19 -2.54 4.72
N THR A 53 -2.63 -3.77 4.43
CA THR A 53 -2.93 -4.23 3.06
C THR A 53 -3.94 -3.32 2.38
N ARG A 54 -5.00 -2.89 3.07
CA ARG A 54 -5.98 -1.94 2.53
C ARG A 54 -5.37 -0.59 2.17
N ARG A 55 -4.46 -0.07 3.00
CA ARG A 55 -3.77 1.20 2.74
C ARG A 55 -2.84 1.11 1.53
N VAL A 56 -2.09 0.01 1.42
CA VAL A 56 -1.23 -0.26 0.25
C VAL A 56 -2.06 -0.40 -1.02
N GLN A 57 -3.17 -1.14 -0.96
CA GLN A 57 -4.10 -1.31 -2.06
C GLN A 57 -4.63 0.04 -2.56
N LYS A 58 -5.07 0.91 -1.65
CA LYS A 58 -5.52 2.27 -2.01
C LYS A 58 -4.41 3.09 -2.69
N VAL A 59 -3.17 3.00 -2.21
CA VAL A 59 -2.04 3.69 -2.87
C VAL A 59 -1.79 3.12 -4.26
N ARG A 60 -1.90 1.80 -4.44
CA ARG A 60 -1.81 1.17 -5.76
C ARG A 60 -2.91 1.68 -6.70
N ASP A 61 -4.16 1.70 -6.24
CA ASP A 61 -5.30 2.18 -7.02
C ASP A 61 -5.15 3.67 -7.38
N GLU A 62 -4.66 4.51 -6.46
CA GLU A 62 -4.37 5.93 -6.72
C GLU A 62 -3.25 6.09 -7.78
N ILE A 63 -2.23 5.23 -7.76
CA ILE A 63 -1.16 5.23 -8.77
C ILE A 63 -1.69 4.76 -10.12
N GLU A 64 -2.45 3.67 -10.17
CA GLU A 64 -3.10 3.17 -11.39
C GLU A 64 -4.02 4.24 -12.01
N GLN A 65 -4.85 4.91 -11.21
CA GLN A 65 -5.70 6.01 -11.69
C GLN A 65 -4.92 7.19 -12.28
N LEU A 66 -3.75 7.52 -11.72
CA LEU A 66 -2.87 8.57 -12.27
C LEU A 66 -2.18 8.13 -13.56
N MET A 67 -1.95 6.82 -13.75
CA MET A 67 -1.36 6.24 -14.95
C MET A 67 -2.38 6.03 -16.07
N ASP A 68 -3.64 5.72 -15.74
CA ASP A 68 -4.74 5.58 -16.71
C ASP A 68 -5.24 6.94 -17.25
N GLY A 69 -4.78 8.06 -16.68
CA GLY A 69 -5.04 9.44 -17.11
C GLY A 69 -4.35 9.86 -18.42
N ASP A 70 -3.94 8.92 -19.27
CA ASP A 70 -3.30 9.18 -20.57
C ASP A 70 -4.24 9.88 -21.59
N GLY A 71 -5.55 9.90 -21.33
CA GLY A 71 -6.52 10.68 -22.11
C GLY A 71 -6.27 12.19 -22.09
N ASP A 72 -5.77 12.71 -20.97
CA ASP A 72 -5.46 14.14 -20.79
C ASP A 72 -3.97 14.45 -21.09
N MET A 73 -3.11 13.42 -21.13
CA MET A 73 -1.68 13.56 -21.43
C MET A 73 -1.41 13.87 -22.90
N ALA A 74 -2.30 13.43 -23.80
CA ALA A 74 -2.27 13.83 -25.21
C ALA A 74 -2.56 15.34 -25.41
N GLU A 75 -3.27 15.98 -24.48
CA GLU A 75 -3.63 17.40 -24.59
C GLU A 75 -2.51 18.35 -24.15
N MET A 76 -1.49 17.83 -23.43
CA MET A 76 -0.30 18.59 -22.99
C MET A 76 0.79 18.74 -24.07
N TYR A 77 0.61 18.17 -25.28
CA TYR A 77 1.41 18.51 -26.47
C TYR A 77 1.03 19.90 -27.03
N LEU A 78 1.11 20.93 -26.18
CA LEU A 78 0.76 22.31 -26.50
C LEU A 78 1.64 22.89 -27.63
N THR A 79 2.89 22.45 -27.73
CA THR A 79 3.84 22.89 -28.78
C THR A 79 3.42 22.45 -30.18
N GLU A 80 2.72 21.33 -30.31
CA GLU A 80 2.23 20.82 -31.60
C GLU A 80 0.84 21.37 -31.94
N LYS A 81 -0.03 21.53 -30.93
CA LYS A 81 -1.34 22.17 -31.05
C LYS A 81 -1.23 23.64 -31.52
N LYS A 82 -0.21 24.37 -31.06
CA LYS A 82 0.06 25.76 -31.47
C LYS A 82 0.59 25.89 -32.92
N ARG A 83 1.31 24.88 -33.43
CA ARG A 83 1.82 24.86 -34.82
C ARG A 83 0.77 24.49 -35.86
N ARG A 84 -0.30 23.78 -35.47
CA ARG A 84 -1.43 23.45 -36.37
C ARG A 84 -2.52 24.53 -36.41
N MET A 85 -2.53 25.45 -35.46
CA MET A 85 -3.48 26.58 -35.38
C MET A 85 -2.92 27.89 -35.94
N MET A 86 -1.69 27.89 -36.48
CA MET A 86 -1.11 28.96 -37.28
C MET A 86 -1.02 28.50 -38.73
#